data_AF-A0AAD0PXP3-F1
#
_entry.id   AF-A0AAD0PXP3-F1
#
_cell.length_a   1.000
_cell.length_b   1.000
_cell.length_c   1.000
_cell.angle_alpha   90.00
_cell.angle_beta   90.00
_cell.angle_gamma   90.00
#
_symmetry.space_group_name_H-M   'P 1'
#
loop_
_entity.id
_entity.type
_entity.pdbx_description
1 polymer ?
#
loop_
_entity_poly.entity_id
_entity_poly.type
_entity_poly.pdbx_seq_one_letter_code
_entity_poly.pdbx_strand_id
1 'polypeptide(L)'
;MKTKNVLLTFLITSIFYYVVPFLFLHFSKENNLSKMGLILILFFTFASFAINLMISFFLERNILIPIITSVLAVPLLYTFNTSAVVLIIIIIIFSFLAYGLSGLLK
;
A
#
# COMPACT_ATOMS: atom_id res chain seq x y z
N MET A 1 -0.74 14.05 19.29
CA MET A 1 -0.99 14.17 17.83
C MET A 1 -0.32 13.05 17.04
N LYS A 2 0.99 12.78 17.21
CA LYS A 2 1.71 11.68 16.53
C LYS A 2 1.00 10.31 16.52
N THR A 3 0.48 9.85 17.66
CA THR A 3 -0.16 8.53 17.78
C THR A 3 -1.46 8.42 16.97
N LYS A 4 -2.23 9.50 16.85
CA LYS A 4 -3.47 9.53 16.05
C LYS A 4 -3.17 9.35 14.56
N ASN A 5 -2.11 9.99 14.06
CA ASN A 5 -1.73 9.91 12.65
C ASN A 5 -1.20 8.51 12.28
N VAL A 6 -0.45 7.88 13.18
CA VAL A 6 0.02 6.50 13.03
C VAL A 6 -1.16 5.52 12.99
N LEU A 7 -2.13 5.68 13.90
CA LEU A 7 -3.31 4.82 13.96
C LEU A 7 -4.22 5.01 12.74
N LEU A 8 -4.38 6.24 12.26
CA LEU A 8 -5.08 6.53 11.01
C LEU A 8 -4.39 5.88 9.80
N THR A 9 -3.06 6.00 9.72
CA THR A 9 -2.26 5.34 8.66
C THR A 9 -2.53 3.85 8.65
N PHE A 10 -2.44 3.22 9.81
CA PHE A 10 -2.67 1.79 9.99
C PHE A 10 -4.09 1.37 9.54
N LEU A 11 -5.12 2.12 9.95
CA LEU A 11 -6.51 1.83 9.55
C LEU A 11 -6.72 1.96 8.04
N ILE A 12 -6.23 3.03 7.42
CA ILE A 12 -6.42 3.26 5.98
C ILE A 12 -5.64 2.20 5.18
N THR A 13 -4.36 2.00 5.48
CA THR A 13 -3.53 1.01 4.76
C THR A 13 -4.03 -0.42 4.95
N SER A 14 -4.52 -0.79 6.14
CA SER A 14 -5.11 -2.11 6.37
C SER A 14 -6.37 -2.31 5.51
N ILE A 15 -7.30 -1.36 5.48
CA ILE A 15 -8.49 -1.46 4.61
C ILE A 15 -8.06 -1.70 3.15
N PHE A 16 -7.12 -0.92 2.64
CA PHE A 16 -6.64 -1.10 1.27
C PHE A 16 -5.96 -2.45 1.04
N TYR A 17 -5.07 -2.89 1.93
CA TYR A 17 -4.33 -4.14 1.75
C TYR A 17 -5.10 -5.41 2.08
N TYR A 18 -6.28 -5.33 2.68
CA TYR A 18 -7.10 -6.51 2.99
C TYR A 18 -8.41 -6.54 2.22
N VAL A 19 -9.11 -5.42 2.07
CA VAL A 19 -10.39 -5.38 1.37
C VAL A 19 -10.19 -5.51 -0.14
N VAL A 20 -9.17 -4.86 -0.70
CA VAL A 20 -8.95 -4.87 -2.16
C VAL A 20 -8.53 -6.24 -2.67
N PRO A 21 -7.55 -6.96 -2.06
CA PRO A 21 -7.26 -8.32 -2.51
C PRO A 21 -8.46 -9.26 -2.33
N PHE A 22 -9.25 -9.08 -1.26
CA PHE A 22 -10.44 -9.88 -1.02
C PHE A 22 -11.49 -9.68 -2.13
N LEU A 23 -11.83 -8.43 -2.44
CA LEU A 23 -12.74 -8.10 -3.56
C LEU A 23 -12.19 -8.66 -4.87
N PHE A 24 -10.88 -8.56 -5.07
CA PHE A 24 -10.25 -9.10 -6.26
C PHE A 24 -10.41 -10.61 -6.39
N LEU A 25 -10.12 -11.38 -5.35
CA LEU A 25 -10.32 -12.84 -5.34
C LEU A 25 -11.79 -13.22 -5.60
N HIS A 26 -12.73 -12.40 -5.16
CA HIS A 26 -14.15 -12.60 -5.41
C HIS A 26 -14.50 -12.42 -6.90
N PHE A 27 -14.03 -11.33 -7.53
CA PHE A 27 -14.35 -11.02 -8.93
C PHE A 27 -13.49 -11.76 -9.98
N SER A 28 -12.29 -12.21 -9.61
CA SER A 28 -11.37 -12.91 -10.54
C SER A 28 -11.69 -14.38 -10.76
N LYS A 29 -12.62 -14.97 -9.99
CA LYS A 29 -13.18 -16.30 -10.27
C LYS A 29 -13.90 -16.38 -11.63
N GLU A 30 -14.29 -15.25 -12.21
CA GLU A 30 -15.09 -15.20 -13.44
C GLU A 30 -14.33 -14.77 -14.71
N ASN A 31 -13.10 -14.22 -14.65
CA ASN A 31 -12.45 -13.68 -15.86
C ASN A 31 -10.91 -13.62 -15.85
N ASN A 32 -10.33 -13.80 -17.04
CA ASN A 32 -8.92 -13.65 -17.47
C ASN A 32 -7.94 -13.05 -16.43
N LEU A 33 -7.25 -13.94 -15.70
CA LEU A 33 -6.31 -13.66 -14.61
C LEU A 33 -5.16 -12.70 -15.00
N SER A 34 -4.70 -12.73 -16.26
CA SER A 34 -3.44 -12.09 -16.70
C SER A 34 -3.53 -10.56 -16.77
N LYS A 35 -4.62 -9.99 -17.31
CA LYS A 35 -4.82 -8.53 -17.37
C LYS A 35 -5.12 -7.95 -15.99
N MET A 36 -5.75 -8.77 -15.16
CA MET A 36 -6.26 -8.42 -13.86
C MET A 36 -5.13 -8.28 -12.84
N GLY A 37 -4.09 -9.13 -12.91
CA GLY A 37 -2.89 -9.04 -12.05
C GLY A 37 -2.08 -7.75 -12.24
N LEU A 38 -1.94 -7.25 -13.48
CA LEU A 38 -1.22 -6.00 -13.76
C LEU A 38 -1.95 -4.79 -13.17
N ILE A 39 -3.28 -4.78 -13.27
CA ILE A 39 -4.14 -3.72 -12.70
C ILE A 39 -3.99 -3.68 -11.17
N LEU A 40 -3.93 -4.83 -10.49
CA LEU A 40 -3.66 -4.88 -9.05
C LEU A 40 -2.31 -4.29 -8.69
N ILE A 41 -1.26 -4.64 -9.45
CA ILE A 41 0.09 -4.15 -9.18
C ILE A 41 0.11 -2.62 -9.26
N LEU A 42 -0.46 -2.05 -10.32
CA LEU A 42 -0.59 -0.60 -10.47
C LEU A 42 -1.42 0.01 -9.33
N PHE A 43 -2.55 -0.60 -9.00
CA PHE A 43 -3.45 -0.10 -7.95
C PHE A 43 -2.76 -0.07 -6.58
N PHE A 44 -2.15 -1.17 -6.13
CA PHE A 44 -1.48 -1.20 -4.83
C PHE A 44 -0.26 -0.29 -4.77
N THR A 45 0.48 -0.18 -5.87
CA THR A 45 1.62 0.74 -5.96
C THR A 45 1.16 2.19 -5.82
N PHE A 46 0.11 2.57 -6.56
CA PHE A 46 -0.43 3.92 -6.52
C PHE A 46 -1.09 4.23 -5.17
N ALA A 47 -1.89 3.32 -4.63
CA ALA A 47 -2.52 3.48 -3.32
C ALA A 47 -1.47 3.64 -2.21
N SER A 48 -0.43 2.78 -2.22
CA SER A 48 0.70 2.87 -1.29
C SER A 48 1.35 4.25 -1.34
N PHE A 49 1.72 4.70 -2.55
CA PHE A 49 2.35 6.00 -2.77
C PHE A 49 1.45 7.14 -2.31
N ALA A 50 0.19 7.16 -2.74
CA ALA A 50 -0.75 8.22 -2.44
C ALA A 50 -1.03 8.34 -0.93
N ILE A 51 -1.27 7.22 -0.24
CA ILE A 51 -1.52 7.21 1.20
C ILE A 51 -0.29 7.75 1.96
N ASN A 52 0.91 7.25 1.65
CA ASN A 52 2.13 7.69 2.31
C ASN A 52 2.42 9.17 2.05
N LEU A 53 2.18 9.64 0.82
CA LEU A 53 2.36 11.04 0.44
C LEU A 53 1.36 11.93 1.18
N MET A 54 0.06 11.61 1.11
CA MET A 54 -0.99 12.41 1.73
C MET A 54 -0.80 12.52 3.24
N ILE A 55 -0.53 11.40 3.92
CA ILE A 55 -0.36 11.40 5.38
C ILE A 55 0.91 12.17 5.75
N SER A 56 2.04 11.92 5.08
CA SER A 56 3.30 12.59 5.41
C SER A 56 3.28 14.09 5.08
N PHE A 57 2.59 14.48 4.01
CA PHE A 57 2.46 15.88 3.58
C PHE A 57 1.48 16.66 4.46
N PHE A 58 0.21 16.22 4.55
CA PHE A 58 -0.86 16.98 5.20
C PHE A 58 -0.84 16.88 6.73
N LEU A 59 -0.44 15.74 7.30
CA LEU A 59 -0.45 15.56 8.75
C LEU A 59 0.93 15.86 9.35
N GLU A 60 1.80 14.85 9.39
CA GLU A 60 3.13 14.97 9.96
C GLU A 60 4.04 13.94 9.31
N ARG A 61 5.22 14.40 8.86
CA ARG A 61 6.21 13.53 8.24
C ARG A 61 6.78 12.60 9.31
N ASN A 62 6.49 11.30 9.19
CA ASN A 62 6.94 10.29 10.14
C ASN A 62 7.38 9.03 9.40
N ILE A 63 8.63 8.60 9.64
CA ILE A 63 9.22 7.40 9.02
C ILE A 63 8.46 6.12 9.36
N LEU A 64 7.66 6.13 10.44
CA LEU A 64 6.80 4.99 10.79
C LEU A 64 5.69 4.74 9.76
N ILE A 65 5.28 5.75 8.98
CA ILE A 65 4.22 5.62 7.96
C ILE A 65 4.64 4.64 6.85
N PRO A 66 5.80 4.80 6.16
CA PRO A 66 6.23 3.83 5.15
C PRO A 66 6.59 2.47 5.75
N ILE A 67 7.07 2.41 6.99
CA ILE A 67 7.34 1.14 7.68
C ILE A 67 6.04 0.36 7.93
N ILE A 68 5.01 1.00 8.46
CA ILE A 68 3.70 0.37 8.69
C ILE A 68 3.09 -0.11 7.39
N THR A 69 3.18 0.71 6.34
CA THR A 69 2.72 0.33 5.00
C THR A 69 3.43 -0.93 4.49
N SER A 70 4.75 -1.01 4.69
CA SER A 70 5.57 -2.16 4.31
C SER A 70 5.17 -3.43 5.08
N VAL A 71 4.97 -3.33 6.39
CA VAL A 71 4.54 -4.47 7.24
C VAL A 71 3.14 -4.94 6.85
N LEU A 72 2.21 -4.02 6.59
CA LEU A 72 0.85 -4.35 6.19
C LEU A 72 0.73 -4.90 4.76
N ALA A 73 1.79 -4.77 3.94
CA ALA A 73 1.86 -5.42 2.64
C ALA A 73 2.25 -6.90 2.73
N VAL A 74 2.91 -7.35 3.81
CA VAL A 74 3.37 -8.74 3.97
C VAL A 74 2.25 -9.77 3.82
N PRO A 75 1.04 -9.57 4.38
CA PRO A 75 -0.05 -10.52 4.21
C PRO A 75 -0.53 -10.72 2.76
N LEU A 76 -0.15 -9.85 1.82
CA LEU A 76 -0.42 -10.05 0.39
C LEU A 76 0.24 -11.33 -0.14
N LEU A 77 1.29 -11.83 0.52
CA LEU A 77 1.89 -13.15 0.23
C LEU A 77 0.88 -14.29 0.38
N TYR A 78 -0.06 -14.21 1.33
CA TYR A 78 -1.09 -15.24 1.49
C TYR A 78 -2.14 -15.19 0.38
N THR A 79 -2.29 -14.05 -0.31
CA THR A 79 -3.26 -13.88 -1.39
C THR A 79 -2.67 -14.20 -2.76
N PHE A 80 -1.44 -13.78 -3.01
CA PHE A 80 -0.80 -13.87 -4.33
C PHE A 80 0.44 -14.78 -4.36
N ASN A 81 0.71 -15.54 -3.29
CA ASN A 81 1.86 -16.44 -3.16
C ASN A 81 3.19 -15.73 -3.50
N THR A 82 4.11 -16.43 -4.19
CA THR A 82 5.42 -15.93 -4.60
C THR A 82 5.33 -14.75 -5.58
N SER A 83 4.23 -14.60 -6.33
CA SER A 83 4.01 -13.46 -7.21
C SER A 83 3.85 -12.13 -6.45
N ALA A 84 3.46 -12.18 -5.17
CA ALA A 84 3.37 -10.98 -4.32
C ALA A 84 4.74 -10.40 -3.93
N VAL A 85 5.84 -11.14 -4.05
CA VAL A 85 7.17 -10.66 -3.63
C VAL A 85 7.55 -9.40 -4.40
N VAL A 86 7.36 -9.41 -5.72
CA VAL A 86 7.65 -8.25 -6.59
C VAL A 86 6.76 -7.06 -6.22
N LEU A 87 5.47 -7.33 -6.00
CA LEU A 87 4.49 -6.32 -5.57
C LEU A 87 4.92 -5.65 -4.25
N ILE A 88 5.33 -6.44 -3.26
CA ILE A 88 5.73 -5.93 -1.94
C ILE A 88 6.99 -5.08 -2.06
N ILE A 89 7.99 -5.49 -2.86
CA ILE A 89 9.20 -4.69 -3.10
C ILE A 89 8.82 -3.33 -3.71
N ILE A 90 7.93 -3.32 -4.70
CA ILE A 90 7.46 -2.08 -5.34
C ILE A 90 6.73 -1.19 -4.32
N ILE A 91 5.83 -1.77 -3.51
CA ILE A 91 5.12 -1.06 -2.45
C ILE A 91 6.08 -0.40 -1.48
N ILE A 92 7.13 -1.11 -1.05
CA ILE A 92 8.16 -0.59 -0.14
C ILE A 92 8.84 0.61 -0.79
N ILE A 93 9.39 0.45 -2.00
CA ILE A 93 10.11 1.51 -2.71
C ILE A 93 9.24 2.76 -2.86
N PHE A 94 7.99 2.59 -3.31
CA PHE A 94 7.08 3.72 -3.50
C PHE A 94 6.62 4.37 -2.19
N SER A 95 6.50 3.61 -1.10
CA SER A 95 6.20 4.17 0.23
C SER A 95 7.30 5.12 0.70
N PHE A 96 8.56 4.69 0.55
CA PHE A 96 9.72 5.50 0.95
C PHE A 96 9.96 6.67 -0.01
N LEU A 97 9.68 6.51 -1.31
CA LEU A 97 9.69 7.62 -2.28
C LEU A 97 8.65 8.68 -1.91
N ALA A 98 7.42 8.28 -1.58
CA ALA A 98 6.37 9.20 -1.14
C ALA A 98 6.76 9.96 0.13
N TYR A 99 7.35 9.25 1.11
CA TYR A 99 7.88 9.87 2.31
C TYR A 99 8.99 10.89 1.99
N GLY A 100 9.96 10.54 1.14
CA GLY A 100 11.03 11.44 0.71
C GLY A 100 10.49 12.68 -0.02
N LEU A 101 9.57 12.47 -0.96
CA LEU A 101 8.94 13.55 -1.73
C LEU A 101 8.14 14.50 -0.83
N SER A 102 7.43 13.98 0.16
CA SER A 102 6.69 14.81 1.13
C SER A 102 7.59 15.77 1.90
N GLY A 103 8.86 15.42 2.09
CA GLY A 103 9.85 16.28 2.75
C GLY A 103 10.47 17.34 1.83
N LEU A 104 10.36 17.18 0.52
CA LEU A 104 10.79 18.19 -0.46
C LEU A 104 9.70 19.21 -0.76
N LEU A 105 8.43 18.80 -0.65
CA LEU A 105 7.26 19.61 -0.98
C LEU A 105 6.78 20.50 0.18
N LYS A 106 7.26 20.27 1.40
CA LYS A 106 6.83 20.94 2.64
C LYS A 106 7.96 21.78 3.21
#